data_AF-A0AA97AQC7-F1
#
_entry.id   AF-A0AA97AQC7-F1
#
_cell.length_a   1.000
_cell.length_b   1.000
_cell.length_c   1.000
_cell.angle_alpha   90.00
_cell.angle_beta   90.00
_cell.angle_gamma   90.00
#
_symmetry.space_group_name_H-M   'P 1'
#
loop_
_entity.id
_entity.type
_entity.pdbx_description
1 polymer ?
#
loop_
_entity_poly.entity_id
_entity_poly.type
_entity_poly.pdbx_seq_one_letter_code
_entity_poly.pdbx_strand_id
1 'polypeptide(L)'
;MTYLGQHIEITEQDSGWIGVWWHEGGMIQLGFFLNAPDAWQAVTELIQRDLAVRCLLGVLDEWRDHDQIDDIEYALGVNSLVEFVLA
;
A
#
# COMPACT_ATOMS: atom_id res chain seq x y z
N MET A 1 1.26 16.85 -2.32
CA MET A 1 -0.04 16.68 -3.02
C MET A 1 -0.88 15.71 -2.21
N THR A 2 -2.21 15.81 -2.23
CA THR A 2 -3.07 14.90 -1.46
C THR A 2 -3.86 13.97 -2.39
N TYR A 3 -3.85 12.67 -2.10
CA TYR A 3 -4.56 11.65 -2.86
C TYR A 3 -5.25 10.67 -1.89
N LEU A 4 -6.57 10.52 -1.98
CA LEU A 4 -7.37 9.71 -1.04
C LEU A 4 -7.07 10.03 0.44
N GLY A 5 -6.83 11.32 0.75
CA GLY A 5 -6.45 11.78 2.09
C GLY A 5 -4.98 11.51 2.48
N GLN A 6 -4.21 10.82 1.66
CA GLN A 6 -2.78 10.55 1.86
C GLN A 6 -1.92 11.66 1.27
N HIS A 7 -0.77 11.96 1.90
CA HIS A 7 0.18 12.95 1.39
C HIS A 7 1.25 12.30 0.53
N ILE A 8 1.42 12.81 -0.69
CA ILE A 8 2.35 12.33 -1.72
C ILE A 8 3.27 13.48 -2.14
N GLU A 9 4.55 13.18 -2.30
CA GLU A 9 5.53 14.08 -2.88
C GLU A 9 6.19 13.42 -4.09
N ILE A 10 6.30 14.15 -5.19
CA ILE A 10 7.01 13.71 -6.39
C ILE A 10 8.19 14.65 -6.57
N THR A 11 9.40 14.12 -6.46
CA THR A 11 10.64 14.90 -6.40
C THR A 11 11.58 14.50 -7.53
N GLU A 12 12.20 15.49 -8.18
CA GLU A 12 13.24 15.25 -9.18
C GLU A 12 14.59 15.00 -8.47
N GLN A 13 15.28 13.92 -8.84
CA GLN A 13 16.60 13.57 -8.32
C GLN A 13 17.46 12.95 -9.44
N ASP A 14 18.69 13.45 -9.61
CA ASP A 14 19.70 12.91 -10.53
C ASP A 14 19.19 12.60 -11.96
N SER A 15 18.38 13.51 -12.52
CA SER A 15 17.75 13.38 -13.85
C SER A 15 16.61 12.36 -13.96
N GLY A 16 16.06 11.92 -12.83
CA GLY A 16 14.79 11.18 -12.79
C GLY A 16 13.92 11.62 -11.63
N TRP A 17 12.97 10.78 -11.27
CA TRP A 17 11.88 11.13 -10.39
C TRP A 17 11.68 10.08 -9.33
N ILE A 18 11.30 10.53 -8.14
CA ILE A 18 11.04 9.68 -6.98
C ILE A 18 9.66 10.01 -6.44
N GLY A 19 8.92 8.96 -6.14
CA GLY A 19 7.63 9.07 -5.49
C GLY A 19 7.75 8.78 -4.00
N VAL A 20 7.29 9.70 -3.16
CA VAL A 20 7.29 9.56 -1.71
C VAL A 20 5.86 9.59 -1.20
N TRP A 21 5.49 8.58 -0.42
CA TRP A 21 4.25 8.52 0.31
C TRP A 21 4.50 8.72 1.80
N TRP A 22 3.84 9.73 2.36
CA TRP A 22 3.81 9.99 3.79
C TRP A 22 2.53 9.39 4.38
N HIS A 23 2.69 8.40 5.25
CA HIS A 23 1.61 7.71 5.95
C HIS A 23 1.79 7.83 7.47
N GLU A 24 0.78 7.45 8.24
CA GLU A 24 0.82 7.55 9.71
C GLU A 24 1.97 6.77 10.36
N GLY A 25 2.43 5.70 9.70
CA GLY A 25 3.55 4.86 10.17
C GLY A 25 4.93 5.32 9.71
N GLY A 26 5.02 6.38 8.89
CA GLY A 26 6.29 6.91 8.41
C GLY A 26 6.29 7.33 6.95
N MET A 27 7.48 7.27 6.36
CA MET A 27 7.75 7.66 4.99
C MET A 27 8.11 6.43 4.16
N ILE A 28 7.45 6.26 3.02
CA ILE A 28 7.79 5.24 2.03
C ILE A 28 8.27 5.94 0.77
N GLN A 29 9.54 5.75 0.45
CA GLN A 29 10.13 6.20 -0.81
C GLN A 29 10.06 5.06 -1.83
N LEU A 30 9.26 5.24 -2.87
CA LEU A 30 9.26 4.37 -4.04
C LEU A 30 10.46 4.72 -4.92
N GLY A 31 10.98 3.72 -5.63
CA GLY A 31 12.27 3.78 -6.34
C GLY A 31 12.43 4.89 -7.38
N PHE A 32 13.38 4.69 -8.30
CA PHE A 32 13.70 5.69 -9.33
C PHE A 32 12.86 5.48 -10.58
N PHE A 33 12.28 6.57 -11.10
CA PHE A 33 11.46 6.60 -12.30
C PHE A 33 12.03 7.57 -13.33
N LEU A 34 11.82 7.29 -14.61
CA LEU A 34 12.32 8.14 -15.71
C LEU A 34 11.54 9.44 -15.87
N ASN A 35 10.29 9.50 -15.40
CA ASN A 35 9.43 10.67 -15.51
C ASN A 35 8.48 10.77 -14.30
N ALA A 36 7.97 11.99 -14.05
CA ALA A 36 7.08 12.26 -12.92
C ALA A 36 5.73 11.50 -12.98
N PRO A 37 5.06 11.36 -14.14
CA PRO A 37 3.84 10.56 -14.24
C PRO A 37 3.99 9.11 -13.77
N ASP A 38 5.09 8.44 -14.13
CA ASP A 38 5.33 7.05 -13.72
C ASP A 38 5.53 6.95 -12.20
N ALA A 39 6.30 7.89 -11.61
CA ALA A 39 6.47 7.97 -10.16
C ALA A 39 5.14 8.21 -9.44
N TRP A 40 4.31 9.10 -9.99
CA TRP A 40 2.97 9.37 -9.46
C TRP A 40 2.09 8.13 -9.53
N GLN A 41 2.02 7.48 -10.69
CA GLN A 41 1.21 6.29 -10.90
C GLN A 41 1.60 5.19 -9.91
N ALA A 42 2.90 4.89 -9.80
CA ALA A 42 3.40 3.87 -8.88
C ALA A 42 3.01 4.15 -7.41
N VAL A 43 3.14 5.39 -6.94
CA VAL A 43 2.74 5.74 -5.56
C VAL A 43 1.23 5.61 -5.37
N THR A 44 0.43 6.08 -6.34
CA THR A 44 -1.04 5.98 -6.22
C THR A 44 -1.55 4.55 -6.28
N GLU A 45 -0.94 3.68 -7.09
CA GLU A 45 -1.25 2.25 -7.14
C GLU A 45 -0.93 1.57 -5.79
N LEU A 46 0.22 1.87 -5.20
CA LEU A 46 0.59 1.35 -3.88
C LEU A 46 -0.44 1.76 -2.81
N ILE A 47 -0.84 3.04 -2.79
CA ILE A 47 -1.86 3.54 -1.85
C ILE A 47 -3.20 2.83 -2.05
N GLN A 48 -3.64 2.64 -3.30
CA GLN A 48 -4.89 1.94 -3.58
C GLN A 48 -4.85 0.48 -3.10
N ARG A 49 -3.73 -0.23 -3.31
CA ARG A 49 -3.55 -1.61 -2.87
C ARG A 49 -3.54 -1.71 -1.34
N ASP A 50 -2.82 -0.82 -0.66
CA ASP A 50 -2.80 -0.77 0.81
C ASP A 50 -4.20 -0.51 1.38
N LEU A 51 -4.95 0.44 0.83
CA LEU A 51 -6.33 0.72 1.26
C LEU A 51 -7.24 -0.49 1.03
N ALA A 52 -7.13 -1.17 -0.11
CA ALA A 52 -7.91 -2.38 -0.40
C ALA A 52 -7.57 -3.51 0.59
N VAL A 53 -6.29 -3.70 0.90
CA VAL A 53 -5.83 -4.72 1.85
C VAL A 53 -6.30 -4.44 3.26
N ARG A 54 -6.29 -3.18 3.74
CA ARG A 54 -6.87 -2.83 5.04
C ARG A 54 -8.35 -3.20 5.15
N CYS A 55 -9.12 -2.98 4.09
CA CYS A 55 -10.54 -3.40 4.06
C CYS A 55 -10.67 -4.93 4.13
N LEU A 56 -9.85 -5.68 3.39
CA LEU A 56 -9.89 -7.15 3.38
C LEU A 56 -9.41 -7.76 4.71
N LEU A 57 -8.43 -7.13 5.36
CA LEU A 57 -8.00 -7.52 6.71
C LEU A 57 -9.15 -7.41 7.71
N GLY A 58 -9.95 -6.34 7.65
CA GLY A 58 -11.14 -6.20 8.49
C GLY A 58 -12.18 -7.32 8.28
N VAL A 59 -12.32 -7.84 7.04
CA VAL A 59 -13.18 -9.00 6.76
C VAL A 59 -12.61 -10.28 7.37
N LEU A 60 -11.29 -10.49 7.28
CA LEU A 60 -10.63 -11.64 7.91
C LEU A 60 -10.75 -11.58 9.44
N ASP A 61 -10.61 -10.39 10.03
CA ASP A 61 -10.81 -10.16 11.46
C ASP A 61 -12.25 -10.54 11.86
N GLU A 62 -13.27 -10.06 11.13
CA GLU A 62 -14.67 -10.41 11.39
C GLU A 62 -14.94 -11.92 11.27
N TRP A 63 -14.37 -12.57 10.25
CA TRP A 63 -14.55 -14.02 10.06
C TRP A 63 -13.89 -14.82 11.18
N ARG A 64 -12.71 -14.40 11.65
CA ARG A 64 -12.04 -15.02 12.79
C ARG A 64 -12.83 -14.82 14.08
N ASP A 65 -13.33 -13.60 14.33
CA ASP A 65 -14.11 -13.26 15.52
C ASP A 65 -15.45 -14.03 15.59
N HIS A 66 -15.97 -14.46 14.44
CA HIS A 66 -17.19 -15.26 14.33
C HIS A 66 -16.91 -16.77 14.14
N ASP A 67 -15.69 -17.25 14.42
CA ASP A 67 -15.27 -18.65 14.29
C ASP A 67 -15.53 -19.26 12.89
N GLN A 68 -15.54 -18.43 11.84
CA GLN A 68 -15.74 -18.88 10.45
C GLN A 68 -14.46 -19.40 9.81
N ILE A 69 -13.31 -18.94 10.30
CA ILE A 69 -11.97 -19.38 9.89
C ILE A 69 -11.12 -19.62 11.14
N ASP A 70 -10.15 -20.53 11.06
CA ASP A 70 -9.20 -20.77 12.14
C ASP A 70 -7.96 -19.85 12.08
N ASP A 71 -7.09 -19.95 13.10
CA ASP A 71 -5.89 -19.13 13.20
C ASP A 71 -4.89 -19.36 12.05
N ILE A 72 -4.89 -20.56 11.45
CA ILE A 72 -3.99 -20.91 10.33
C ILE A 72 -4.52 -20.26 9.05
N GLU A 73 -5.82 -20.40 8.78
CA GLU A 73 -6.50 -19.77 7.65
C GLU A 73 -6.39 -18.24 7.70
N TYR A 74 -6.58 -17.65 8.89
CA TYR A 74 -6.37 -16.22 9.11
C TYR A 74 -4.93 -15.81 8.78
N ALA A 75 -3.92 -16.50 9.31
CA ALA A 75 -2.52 -16.18 9.07
C ALA A 75 -2.14 -16.30 7.59
N LEU A 76 -2.66 -17.32 6.89
CA LEU A 76 -2.46 -17.48 5.44
C LEU A 76 -3.11 -16.33 4.67
N GLY A 77 -4.33 -15.94 5.03
CA GLY A 77 -5.03 -14.80 4.42
C GLY A 77 -4.26 -13.49 4.60
N VAL A 78 -3.82 -13.19 5.82
CA VAL A 78 -3.00 -12.01 6.11
C VAL A 78 -1.72 -12.00 5.27
N ASN A 79 -0.99 -13.12 5.21
CA ASN A 79 0.25 -13.21 4.43
C ASN A 79 0.00 -12.98 2.93
N SER A 80 -1.04 -13.60 2.36
CA SER A 80 -1.40 -13.39 0.94
C SER A 80 -1.78 -11.93 0.64
N LEU A 81 -2.46 -11.26 1.56
CA LEU A 81 -2.80 -9.84 1.41
C LEU A 81 -1.55 -8.94 1.47
N VAL A 82 -0.62 -9.23 2.39
CA VAL A 82 0.66 -8.51 2.46
C VAL A 82 1.47 -8.70 1.18
N GLU A 83 1.57 -9.94 0.68
CA GLU A 83 2.25 -10.24 -0.59
C GLU A 83 1.64 -9.48 -1.76
N PHE A 84 0.30 -9.34 -1.80
CA PHE A 84 -0.39 -8.56 -2.84
C PHE A 84 -0.03 -7.08 -2.84
N VAL A 85 0.21 -6.46 -1.68
CA VAL A 85 0.68 -5.05 -1.61
C VAL A 85 2.09 -4.92 -2.18
N LEU A 86 2.95 -5.91 -1.94
CA LEU A 86 4.37 -5.89 -2.27
C LEU A 86 4.69 -6.33 -3.72
N ALA A 87 3.78 -7.04 -4.39
CA ALA A 87 3.93 -7.57 -5.74
C ALA A 87 3.79 -6.52 -6.84
#